data_AF-A0A958N285-F1
#
_entry.id   AF-A0A958N285-F1
#
_cell.length_a   1.000
_cell.length_b   1.000
_cell.length_c   1.000
_cell.angle_alpha   90.00
_cell.angle_beta   90.00
_cell.angle_gamma   90.00
#
_symmetry.space_group_name_H-M   'P 1'
#
loop_
_entity.id
_entity.type
_entity.pdbx_description
1 polymer ?
#
loop_
_entity_poly.entity_id
_entity_poly.type
_entity_poly.pdbx_seq_one_letter_code
_entity_poly.pdbx_strand_id
1 'polypeptide(L)'
;MNNLSLTIKEGFVQSMVNGLVFFATDILMPVMVFVFLVGVIFRFLNYFTLKRQEFFTKEFEKRIDNYLEEIEDQKEVSFFITAKKLLLITYYEIFEVSALLKRRKPDMIMSLGDRIFLNKQGFAWLVKSALKQIRYIKREENHRPPFLEVSKSVFQNNPAFTKIFGYIPSGFTNDFLNILPGMFIIGGIFGTFLGIMQALPDLSSMNPDDVEGAKKIMDAFLFKVSFSMSTSIIGITLSIGMSLVNTALSAERLFLRTVENFENCLHRVWNRSTNNENTNGALHFDEHKNPLEALAEEALNKEYLKMRKKMYTDDTKGQPVRDEIPKAS
;
A
#
# COMPACT_ATOMS: atom_id res chain seq x y z
N MET A 1 38.74 -34.39 32.65
CA MET A 1 37.47 -33.79 32.17
C MET A 1 37.63 -32.47 31.44
N ASN A 2 38.65 -31.63 31.72
CA ASN A 2 38.82 -30.34 31.03
C ASN A 2 39.20 -30.46 29.53
N ASN A 3 39.99 -31.47 29.15
CA ASN A 3 40.44 -31.62 27.75
C ASN A 3 39.31 -32.04 26.80
N LEU A 4 38.30 -32.79 27.27
CA LEU A 4 37.17 -33.23 26.44
C LEU A 4 36.22 -32.08 26.08
N SER A 5 36.04 -31.10 26.99
CA SER A 5 35.19 -29.93 26.71
C SER A 5 35.85 -28.95 25.73
N LEU A 6 37.19 -28.95 25.67
CA LEU A 6 37.98 -28.14 24.74
C LEU A 6 37.86 -28.67 23.31
N THR A 7 37.98 -29.98 23.11
CA THR A 7 37.87 -30.59 21.76
C THR A 7 36.48 -30.45 21.16
N ILE A 8 35.42 -30.49 21.98
CA ILE A 8 34.03 -30.29 21.53
C ILE A 8 33.81 -28.83 21.09
N LYS A 9 34.38 -27.86 21.82
CA LYS A 9 34.29 -26.44 21.47
C LYS A 9 35.07 -26.12 20.19
N GLU A 10 36.26 -26.68 20.03
CA GLU A 10 37.08 -26.52 18.83
C GLU A 10 36.40 -27.12 17.59
N GLY A 11 35.86 -28.34 17.69
CA GLY A 11 35.12 -28.97 16.58
C GLY A 11 33.86 -28.21 16.19
N PHE A 12 33.13 -27.66 17.16
CA PHE A 12 31.95 -26.83 16.90
C PHE A 12 32.31 -25.53 16.18
N VAL A 13 33.33 -24.81 16.67
CA VAL A 13 33.81 -23.57 16.05
C VAL A 13 34.29 -23.82 14.62
N GLN A 14 35.06 -24.89 14.39
CA GLN A 14 35.54 -25.24 13.06
C GLN A 14 34.39 -25.57 12.09
N SER A 15 33.36 -26.28 12.56
CA SER A 15 32.17 -26.56 11.76
C SER A 15 31.39 -25.29 11.42
N MET A 16 31.27 -24.34 12.35
CA MET A 16 30.63 -23.05 12.09
C MET A 16 31.42 -22.23 11.07
N VAL A 17 32.75 -22.18 11.20
CA VAL A 17 33.63 -21.48 10.25
C VAL A 17 33.52 -22.09 8.85
N ASN A 18 33.59 -23.42 8.74
CA ASN A 18 33.48 -24.10 7.45
C ASN A 18 32.11 -23.88 6.80
N GLY A 19 31.03 -23.93 7.58
CA GLY A 19 29.68 -23.64 7.09
C GLY A 19 29.52 -22.19 6.63
N LEU A 20 30.11 -21.24 7.36
CA LEU A 20 30.09 -19.83 7.02
C LEU A 20 30.92 -19.51 5.77
N VAL A 21 32.08 -20.16 5.60
CA VAL A 21 32.90 -20.06 4.40
C VAL A 21 32.14 -20.60 3.19
N PHE A 22 31.55 -21.79 3.29
CA PHE A 22 30.74 -22.38 2.21
C PHE A 22 29.55 -21.50 1.83
N PHE A 23 28.83 -20.97 2.82
CA PHE A 23 27.74 -20.04 2.57
C PHE A 23 28.21 -18.78 1.83
N ALA A 24 29.35 -18.21 2.25
CA ALA A 24 29.87 -16.99 1.68
C ALA A 24 30.40 -17.14 0.25
N THR A 25 30.99 -18.29 -0.09
CA THR A 25 31.56 -18.51 -1.43
C THR A 25 30.52 -18.96 -2.44
N ASP A 26 29.66 -19.92 -2.10
CA ASP A 26 28.80 -20.56 -3.09
C ASP A 26 27.35 -20.04 -3.09
N ILE A 27 26.86 -19.59 -1.94
CA ILE A 27 25.43 -19.28 -1.73
C ILE A 27 25.16 -17.78 -1.63
N LEU A 28 26.14 -16.99 -1.22
CA LEU A 28 25.96 -15.57 -0.95
C LEU A 28 25.48 -14.79 -2.17
N MET A 29 26.10 -15.01 -3.34
CA MET A 29 25.75 -14.32 -4.58
C MET A 29 24.31 -14.58 -5.02
N PRO A 30 23.84 -15.84 -5.18
CA PRO A 30 22.45 -16.10 -5.54
C PRO A 30 21.47 -15.61 -4.47
N VAL A 31 21.82 -15.68 -3.18
CA VAL A 31 20.99 -15.12 -2.11
C VAL A 31 20.86 -13.61 -2.21
N MET A 32 21.94 -12.87 -2.47
CA MET A 32 21.88 -11.41 -2.65
C MET A 32 20.97 -11.03 -3.82
N VAL A 33 21.10 -11.72 -4.96
CA VAL A 33 20.24 -11.48 -6.13
C VAL A 33 18.78 -11.83 -5.83
N PHE A 34 18.52 -12.94 -5.14
CA PHE A 34 17.18 -13.35 -4.76
C PHE A 34 16.54 -12.33 -3.80
N VAL A 35 17.25 -11.92 -2.75
CA VAL A 35 16.79 -10.90 -1.79
C VAL A 35 16.53 -9.58 -2.50
N PHE A 36 17.36 -9.21 -3.47
CA PHE A 36 17.14 -8.03 -4.31
C PHE A 36 15.83 -8.12 -5.10
N LEU A 37 15.59 -9.22 -5.81
CA LEU A 37 14.35 -9.42 -6.57
C LEU A 37 13.11 -9.37 -5.67
N VAL A 38 13.15 -10.06 -4.53
CA VAL A 38 12.08 -10.04 -3.53
C VAL A 38 11.88 -8.63 -2.98
N GLY A 39 12.97 -7.90 -2.72
CA GLY A 39 12.93 -6.51 -2.27
C GLY A 39 12.25 -5.57 -3.27
N VAL A 40 12.59 -5.69 -4.56
CA VAL A 40 11.96 -4.93 -5.66
C VAL A 40 10.48 -5.24 -5.75
N ILE A 41 10.08 -6.52 -5.65
CA ILE A 41 8.67 -6.93 -5.66
C ILE A 41 7.93 -6.29 -4.48
N PHE A 42 8.45 -6.39 -3.25
CA PHE A 42 7.82 -5.75 -2.09
C PHE A 42 7.71 -4.24 -2.24
N ARG A 43 8.73 -3.58 -2.81
CA ARG A 43 8.68 -2.14 -3.08
C ARG A 43 7.56 -1.79 -4.05
N PHE A 44 7.44 -2.57 -5.13
CA PHE A 44 6.39 -2.39 -6.12
C PHE A 44 4.99 -2.60 -5.53
N LEU A 45 4.81 -3.63 -4.69
CA LEU A 45 3.53 -3.91 -4.02
C LEU A 45 3.13 -2.79 -3.06
N ASN A 46 4.07 -2.29 -2.25
CA ASN A 46 3.84 -1.14 -1.38
C ASN A 46 3.44 0.11 -2.17
N TYR A 47 4.20 0.42 -3.22
CA TYR A 47 3.90 1.56 -4.09
C TYR A 47 2.49 1.44 -4.70
N PHE A 48 2.15 0.27 -5.22
CA PHE A 48 0.85 0.04 -5.85
C PHE A 48 -0.31 0.17 -4.86
N THR A 49 -0.14 -0.35 -3.63
CA THR A 49 -1.14 -0.25 -2.56
C THR A 49 -1.44 1.22 -2.22
N LEU A 50 -0.39 2.03 -2.07
CA LEU A 50 -0.54 3.47 -1.82
C LEU A 50 -1.08 4.23 -3.04
N LYS A 51 -0.71 3.80 -4.25
CA LYS A 51 -1.23 4.38 -5.49
C LYS A 51 -2.75 4.20 -5.60
N ARG A 52 -3.28 3.10 -5.09
CA ARG A 52 -4.73 2.86 -5.01
C ARG A 52 -5.41 3.82 -4.04
N GLN A 53 -4.80 4.11 -2.89
CA GLN A 53 -5.31 5.13 -1.99
C GLN A 53 -5.33 6.52 -2.64
N GLU A 54 -4.24 6.90 -3.32
CA GLU A 54 -4.17 8.17 -4.06
C GLU A 54 -5.29 8.27 -5.11
N PHE A 55 -5.55 7.17 -5.83
CA PHE A 55 -6.63 7.12 -6.81
C PHE A 55 -8.00 7.37 -6.18
N PHE A 56 -8.31 6.74 -5.05
CA PHE A 56 -9.55 6.97 -4.33
C PHE A 56 -9.70 8.44 -3.91
N THR A 57 -8.65 9.05 -3.37
CA THR A 57 -8.67 10.46 -2.96
C THR A 57 -8.89 11.40 -4.15
N LYS A 58 -8.26 11.14 -5.30
CA LYS A 58 -8.50 11.94 -6.53
C LYS A 58 -9.92 11.81 -7.05
N GLU A 59 -10.47 10.60 -6.97
CA GLU A 59 -11.85 10.34 -7.35
C GLU A 59 -12.83 11.05 -6.39
N PHE A 60 -12.52 11.09 -5.10
CA PHE A 60 -13.26 11.88 -4.12
C PHE A 60 -13.17 13.39 -4.41
N GLU A 61 -11.97 13.90 -4.73
CA GLU A 61 -11.74 15.31 -5.09
C GLU A 61 -12.61 15.76 -6.25
N LYS A 62 -12.58 15.03 -7.38
CA LYS A 62 -13.42 15.34 -8.56
C LYS A 62 -14.91 15.44 -8.22
N ARG A 63 -15.39 14.58 -7.32
CA ARG A 63 -16.80 14.57 -6.91
C ARG A 63 -17.14 15.74 -6.01
N ILE A 64 -16.21 16.16 -5.15
CA ILE A 64 -16.36 17.38 -4.38
C ILE A 64 -16.43 18.56 -5.33
N ASP A 65 -15.52 18.67 -6.29
CA ASP A 65 -15.49 19.80 -7.23
C ASP A 65 -16.81 19.87 -8.03
N ASN A 66 -17.26 18.76 -8.62
CA ASN A 66 -18.56 18.70 -9.31
C ASN A 66 -19.73 19.07 -8.39
N TYR A 67 -19.72 18.58 -7.14
CA TYR A 67 -20.78 18.88 -6.18
C TYR A 67 -20.78 20.35 -5.76
N LEU A 68 -19.61 20.96 -5.60
CA LEU A 68 -19.46 22.38 -5.28
C LEU A 68 -19.94 23.28 -6.42
N GLU A 69 -19.74 22.88 -7.67
CA GLU A 69 -20.26 23.57 -8.86
C GLU A 69 -21.79 23.51 -8.97
N GLU A 70 -22.41 22.40 -8.54
CA GLU A 70 -23.88 22.21 -8.60
C GLU A 70 -24.65 22.92 -7.47
N ILE A 71 -23.99 23.26 -6.35
CA ILE A 71 -24.67 23.89 -5.21
C ILE A 71 -24.82 25.40 -5.40
N GLU A 72 -26.07 25.87 -5.42
CA GLU A 72 -26.43 27.28 -5.26
C GLU A 72 -25.98 27.85 -3.90
N ASP A 73 -25.44 29.07 -3.90
CA ASP A 73 -24.81 29.74 -2.74
C ASP A 73 -25.65 29.89 -1.47
N GLN A 74 -26.97 29.70 -1.54
CA GLN A 74 -27.90 29.96 -0.43
C GLN A 74 -28.41 28.72 0.30
N LYS A 75 -27.97 27.50 -0.07
CA LYS A 75 -28.43 26.29 0.62
C LYS A 75 -27.62 26.08 1.90
N GLU A 76 -28.30 26.01 3.03
CA GLU A 76 -27.70 25.53 4.27
C GLU A 76 -27.41 24.03 4.12
N VAL A 77 -26.12 23.68 4.17
CA VAL A 77 -25.68 22.29 4.00
C VAL A 77 -24.87 21.85 5.21
N SER A 78 -25.21 20.68 5.75
CA SER A 78 -24.44 20.02 6.80
C SER A 78 -23.19 19.35 6.24
N PHE A 79 -22.06 19.60 6.90
CA PHE A 79 -20.76 19.02 6.57
C PHE A 79 -20.80 17.49 6.63
N PHE A 80 -21.28 16.94 7.75
CA PHE A 80 -21.34 15.49 7.96
C PHE A 80 -22.18 14.79 6.87
N ILE A 81 -23.35 15.33 6.54
CA ILE A 81 -24.26 14.73 5.55
C ILE A 81 -23.64 14.78 4.16
N THR A 82 -23.00 15.90 3.82
CA THR A 82 -22.33 16.08 2.54
C THR A 82 -21.14 15.14 2.40
N ALA A 83 -20.24 15.14 3.38
CA ALA A 83 -19.08 14.27 3.40
C ALA A 83 -19.50 12.80 3.33
N LYS A 84 -20.54 12.40 4.08
CA LYS A 84 -21.14 11.08 4.02
C LYS A 84 -21.63 10.73 2.62
N LYS A 85 -22.48 11.58 2.04
CA LYS A 85 -23.03 11.35 0.69
C LYS A 85 -21.92 11.21 -0.36
N LEU A 86 -20.93 12.10 -0.35
CA LEU A 86 -19.85 12.11 -1.33
C LEU A 86 -18.90 10.92 -1.17
N LEU A 87 -18.49 10.58 0.06
CA LEU A 87 -17.63 9.42 0.32
C LEU A 87 -18.31 8.11 -0.09
N LEU A 88 -19.61 7.97 0.20
CA LEU A 88 -20.39 6.80 -0.17
C LEU A 88 -20.53 6.69 -1.70
N ILE A 89 -20.92 7.77 -2.38
CA ILE A 89 -21.01 7.78 -3.85
C ILE A 89 -19.66 7.41 -4.49
N THR A 90 -18.56 7.96 -3.97
CA THR A 90 -17.20 7.64 -4.43
C THR A 90 -16.93 6.15 -4.30
N TYR A 91 -17.23 5.56 -3.14
CA TYR A 91 -17.06 4.13 -2.89
C TYR A 91 -17.91 3.28 -3.86
N TYR A 92 -19.21 3.57 -4.00
CA TYR A 92 -20.11 2.80 -4.86
C TYR A 92 -19.70 2.85 -6.33
N GLU A 93 -19.33 4.02 -6.83
CA GLU A 93 -18.95 4.14 -8.24
C GLU A 93 -17.64 3.42 -8.54
N ILE A 94 -16.66 3.49 -7.64
CA ILE A 94 -15.40 2.76 -7.80
C ILE A 94 -15.65 1.24 -7.85
N PHE A 95 -16.57 0.70 -7.05
CA PHE A 95 -16.74 -0.76 -6.92
C PHE A 95 -17.93 -1.38 -7.66
N GLU A 96 -19.11 -0.78 -7.62
CA GLU A 96 -20.34 -1.32 -8.24
C GLU A 96 -20.49 -0.90 -9.69
N VAL A 97 -20.29 0.38 -9.99
CA VAL A 97 -20.42 0.88 -11.37
C VAL A 97 -19.32 0.31 -12.26
N SER A 98 -18.11 0.14 -11.72
CA SER A 98 -17.02 -0.58 -12.40
C SER A 98 -17.36 -2.05 -12.68
N ALA A 99 -18.03 -2.73 -11.74
CA ALA A 99 -18.44 -4.13 -11.89
C ALA A 99 -19.58 -4.30 -12.91
N LEU A 100 -20.53 -3.37 -12.93
CA LEU A 100 -21.69 -3.38 -13.82
C LEU A 100 -21.37 -2.91 -15.24
N LEU A 101 -20.54 -1.87 -15.40
CA LEU A 101 -20.37 -1.25 -16.71
C LEU A 101 -19.42 -1.99 -17.64
N LYS A 102 -18.40 -2.74 -17.17
CA LYS A 102 -17.41 -3.52 -17.98
C LYS A 102 -16.87 -2.86 -19.29
N ARG A 103 -17.13 -1.57 -19.54
CA ARG A 103 -17.05 -0.91 -20.86
C ARG A 103 -15.85 0.00 -21.03
N ARG A 104 -15.11 0.31 -19.97
CA ARG A 104 -13.74 0.82 -20.08
C ARG A 104 -12.86 -0.37 -19.74
N LYS A 105 -12.00 -0.77 -20.69
CA LYS A 105 -11.11 -1.95 -20.65
C LYS A 105 -10.91 -2.42 -19.20
N PRO A 106 -11.41 -3.59 -18.80
CA PRO A 106 -11.14 -4.09 -17.47
C PRO A 106 -9.63 -4.23 -17.40
N ASP A 107 -8.96 -3.36 -16.63
CA ASP A 107 -7.61 -3.61 -16.22
C ASP A 107 -7.67 -4.95 -15.49
N MET A 108 -7.23 -6.01 -16.15
CA MET A 108 -7.21 -7.37 -15.58
C MET A 108 -6.45 -7.38 -14.24
N ILE A 109 -5.52 -6.44 -14.10
CA ILE A 109 -4.73 -6.13 -12.90
C ILE A 109 -5.59 -5.50 -11.78
N MET A 110 -6.66 -4.77 -12.10
CA MET A 110 -7.57 -4.19 -11.09
C MET A 110 -8.47 -5.26 -10.47
N SER A 111 -8.95 -6.25 -11.24
CA SER A 111 -9.77 -7.36 -10.72
C SER A 111 -8.98 -8.34 -9.84
N LEU A 112 -7.77 -8.71 -10.26
CA LEU A 112 -6.90 -9.59 -9.48
C LEU A 112 -6.33 -8.87 -8.24
N GLY A 113 -5.93 -7.60 -8.41
CA GLY A 113 -5.47 -6.75 -7.31
C GLY A 113 -6.55 -6.51 -6.24
N ASP A 114 -7.81 -6.27 -6.63
CA ASP A 114 -8.89 -6.06 -5.66
C ASP A 114 -9.16 -7.26 -4.77
N ARG A 115 -8.95 -8.48 -5.29
CA ARG A 115 -9.14 -9.73 -4.53
C ARG A 115 -7.93 -10.07 -3.66
N ILE A 116 -6.73 -9.78 -4.14
CA ILE A 116 -5.47 -10.02 -3.44
C ILE A 116 -5.23 -9.01 -2.32
N PHE A 117 -5.62 -7.74 -2.52
CA PHE A 117 -5.40 -6.66 -1.55
C PHE A 117 -6.62 -6.33 -0.69
N LEU A 118 -7.72 -7.09 -0.80
CA LEU A 118 -8.98 -6.81 -0.08
C LEU A 118 -9.39 -5.33 -0.21
N ASN A 119 -9.16 -4.73 -1.37
CA ASN A 119 -9.28 -3.27 -1.56
C ASN A 119 -10.67 -2.77 -1.17
N LYS A 120 -11.72 -3.50 -1.54
CA LYS A 120 -13.12 -3.20 -1.17
C LYS A 120 -13.29 -3.03 0.34
N GLN A 121 -12.75 -3.98 1.12
CA GLN A 121 -12.82 -3.93 2.57
C GLN A 121 -11.98 -2.77 3.13
N GLY A 122 -10.81 -2.53 2.54
CA GLY A 122 -9.95 -1.41 2.93
C GLY A 122 -10.61 -0.05 2.72
N PHE A 123 -11.21 0.20 1.56
CA PHE A 123 -11.91 1.46 1.31
C PHE A 123 -13.20 1.58 2.12
N ALA A 124 -13.93 0.48 2.34
CA ALA A 124 -15.10 0.49 3.22
C ALA A 124 -14.72 0.90 4.65
N TRP A 125 -13.59 0.37 5.15
CA TRP A 125 -13.05 0.75 6.46
C TRP A 125 -12.54 2.19 6.48
N LEU A 126 -11.91 2.66 5.39
CA LEU A 126 -11.49 4.05 5.22
C LEU A 126 -12.69 5.00 5.36
N VAL A 127 -13.76 4.74 4.61
CA VAL A 127 -14.99 5.55 4.66
C VAL A 127 -15.60 5.51 6.07
N LYS A 128 -15.74 4.33 6.68
CA LYS A 128 -16.26 4.19 8.05
C LYS A 128 -15.44 4.98 9.07
N SER A 129 -14.11 4.87 9.01
CA SER A 129 -13.19 5.57 9.92
C SER A 129 -13.21 7.08 9.69
N ALA A 130 -13.28 7.54 8.43
CA ALA A 130 -13.43 8.95 8.10
C ALA A 130 -14.73 9.53 8.68
N LEU A 131 -15.86 8.85 8.47
CA LEU A 131 -17.16 9.29 8.99
C LEU A 131 -17.20 9.31 10.52
N LYS A 132 -16.61 8.30 11.17
CA LYS A 132 -16.52 8.27 12.63
C LYS A 132 -15.77 9.48 13.17
N GLN A 133 -14.65 9.85 12.56
CA GLN A 133 -13.85 10.99 13.04
C GLN A 133 -14.49 12.34 12.70
N ILE A 134 -15.06 12.48 11.50
CA ILE A 134 -15.75 13.71 11.05
C ILE A 134 -16.98 14.03 11.91
N ARG A 135 -17.68 13.02 12.44
CA ARG A 135 -18.86 13.18 13.28
C ARG A 135 -18.62 14.01 14.55
N TYR A 136 -17.43 13.92 15.14
CA TYR A 136 -17.12 14.58 16.42
C TYR A 136 -16.56 15.99 16.27
N ILE A 137 -16.35 16.45 15.03
CA ILE A 137 -15.79 17.78 14.78
C ILE A 137 -16.87 18.82 15.03
N LYS A 138 -16.77 19.58 16.12
CA LYS A 138 -17.68 20.70 16.37
C LYS A 138 -17.21 21.93 15.61
N ARG A 139 -18.16 22.70 15.07
CA ARG A 139 -17.87 23.99 14.46
C ARG A 139 -17.73 25.03 15.56
N GLU A 140 -16.50 25.31 15.96
CA GLU A 140 -16.18 26.41 16.87
C GLU A 140 -15.62 27.58 16.04
N GLU A 141 -16.11 28.79 16.28
CA GLU A 141 -15.81 29.98 15.45
C GLU A 141 -14.32 30.35 15.39
N ASN A 142 -13.52 29.91 16.37
CA ASN A 142 -12.09 30.25 16.47
C ASN A 142 -11.14 29.05 16.34
N HIS A 143 -11.62 27.84 16.03
CA HIS A 143 -10.77 26.66 15.92
C HIS A 143 -10.75 26.09 14.50
N ARG A 144 -9.55 25.95 13.92
CA ARG A 144 -9.38 25.21 12.66
C ARG A 144 -9.53 23.72 12.97
N PRO A 145 -10.40 22.99 12.26
CA PRO A 145 -10.57 21.56 12.49
C PRO A 145 -9.25 20.82 12.17
N PRO A 146 -8.84 19.84 12.99
CA PRO A 146 -7.58 19.10 12.79
C PRO A 146 -7.74 18.04 11.67
N PHE A 147 -8.09 18.46 10.45
CA PHE A 147 -8.33 17.53 9.34
C PHE A 147 -7.07 16.78 8.93
N LEU A 148 -5.87 17.35 9.10
CA LEU A 148 -4.61 16.65 8.84
C LEU A 148 -4.46 15.43 9.74
N GLU A 149 -4.70 15.58 11.05
CA GLU A 149 -4.61 14.50 12.03
C GLU A 149 -5.69 13.44 11.79
N VAL A 150 -6.90 13.89 11.47
CA VAL A 150 -8.01 13.01 11.09
C VAL A 150 -7.65 12.19 9.86
N SER A 151 -7.16 12.84 8.81
CA SER A 151 -6.76 12.19 7.56
C SER A 151 -5.63 11.20 7.81
N LYS A 152 -4.56 11.60 8.51
CA LYS A 152 -3.46 10.69 8.90
C LYS A 152 -3.99 9.47 9.65
N SER A 153 -4.83 9.68 10.66
CA SER A 153 -5.41 8.61 11.48
C SER A 153 -6.27 7.64 10.66
N VAL A 154 -7.09 8.15 9.75
CA VAL A 154 -7.94 7.34 8.86
C VAL A 154 -7.11 6.43 7.95
N PHE A 155 -6.02 6.95 7.38
CA PHE A 155 -5.16 6.18 6.48
C PHE A 155 -4.19 5.24 7.22
N GLN A 156 -3.62 5.65 8.37
CA GLN A 156 -2.66 4.83 9.14
C GLN A 156 -3.31 3.65 9.88
N ASN A 157 -4.51 3.86 10.42
CA ASN A 157 -5.18 2.82 11.21
C ASN A 157 -5.88 1.77 10.34
N ASN A 158 -5.80 1.87 9.01
CA ASN A 158 -6.53 0.99 8.12
C ASN A 158 -5.92 -0.42 8.05
N PRO A 159 -6.60 -1.46 8.57
CA PRO A 159 -6.02 -2.80 8.69
C PRO A 159 -5.73 -3.46 7.33
N ALA A 160 -6.44 -3.05 6.27
CA ALA A 160 -6.27 -3.62 4.94
C ALA A 160 -5.09 -2.98 4.17
N PHE A 161 -4.80 -1.70 4.41
CA PHE A 161 -3.73 -1.00 3.71
C PHE A 161 -2.42 -0.94 4.49
N THR A 162 -2.46 -1.12 5.81
CA THR A 162 -1.27 -1.19 6.66
C THR A 162 -0.58 -2.56 6.59
N LYS A 163 -1.23 -3.58 5.99
CA LYS A 163 -0.66 -4.93 5.84
C LYS A 163 -0.56 -5.34 4.36
N ILE A 164 0.65 -5.61 3.88
CA ILE A 164 0.85 -6.25 2.57
C ILE A 164 0.35 -7.70 2.66
N PHE A 165 -0.53 -8.08 1.74
CA PHE A 165 -1.23 -9.38 1.72
C PHE A 165 -2.00 -9.71 3.02
N GLY A 166 -2.34 -8.72 3.85
CA GLY A 166 -3.07 -8.93 5.10
C GLY A 166 -2.24 -9.48 6.28
N TYR A 167 -0.98 -9.84 6.07
CA TYR A 167 -0.12 -10.44 7.11
C TYR A 167 1.11 -9.60 7.46
N ILE A 168 1.76 -8.96 6.48
CA ILE A 168 3.06 -8.30 6.70
C ILE A 168 2.86 -6.80 6.90
N PRO A 169 3.26 -6.21 8.04
CA PRO A 169 3.15 -4.77 8.27
C PRO A 169 3.95 -3.97 7.22
N SER A 170 3.29 -3.04 6.52
CA SER A 170 3.91 -2.21 5.48
C SER A 170 5.05 -1.35 6.06
N GLY A 171 4.90 -0.84 7.29
CA GLY A 171 5.95 -0.08 7.98
C GLY A 171 7.27 -0.87 8.09
N PHE A 172 7.21 -2.09 8.62
CA PHE A 172 8.38 -2.98 8.71
C PHE A 172 9.03 -3.23 7.35
N THR A 173 8.21 -3.49 6.31
CA THR A 173 8.77 -3.71 4.97
C THR A 173 9.43 -2.46 4.41
N ASN A 174 8.88 -1.25 4.64
CA ASN A 174 9.49 -0.02 4.17
C ASN A 174 10.86 0.19 4.82
N ASP A 175 10.95 0.00 6.14
CA ASP A 175 12.20 0.15 6.90
C ASP A 175 13.24 -0.89 6.47
N PHE A 176 12.83 -2.16 6.33
CA PHE A 176 13.71 -3.22 5.86
C PHE A 176 14.24 -2.94 4.45
N LEU A 177 13.38 -2.52 3.52
CA LEU A 177 13.77 -2.19 2.14
C LEU A 177 14.73 -0.99 2.09
N ASN A 178 14.61 -0.03 3.00
CA ASN A 178 15.50 1.13 3.09
C ASN A 178 16.91 0.75 3.60
N ILE A 179 17.03 -0.32 4.39
CA ILE A 179 18.32 -0.81 4.92
C ILE A 179 19.02 -1.78 3.95
N LEU A 180 18.28 -2.45 3.06
CA LEU A 180 18.83 -3.42 2.09
C LEU A 180 20.06 -2.93 1.29
N PRO A 181 20.13 -1.69 0.78
CA PRO A 181 21.33 -1.21 0.10
C PRO A 181 22.60 -1.33 0.97
N GLY A 182 22.51 -1.02 2.26
CA GLY A 182 23.63 -1.17 3.19
C GLY A 182 24.01 -2.64 3.41
N MET A 183 23.00 -3.52 3.52
CA MET A 183 23.21 -4.96 3.66
C MET A 183 23.91 -5.57 2.45
N PHE A 184 23.61 -5.12 1.22
CA PHE A 184 24.28 -5.60 0.02
C PHE A 184 25.75 -5.19 -0.04
N ILE A 185 26.11 -3.99 0.41
CA ILE A 185 27.52 -3.55 0.48
C ILE A 185 28.28 -4.39 1.51
N ILE A 186 27.73 -4.55 2.72
CA ILE A 186 28.35 -5.34 3.78
C ILE A 186 28.50 -6.80 3.33
N GLY A 187 27.45 -7.39 2.75
CA GLY A 187 27.48 -8.73 2.19
C GLY A 187 28.54 -8.87 1.11
N GLY A 188 28.62 -7.93 0.17
CA GLY A 188 29.63 -7.93 -0.90
C GLY A 188 31.06 -7.91 -0.37
N ILE A 189 31.37 -7.00 0.56
CA ILE A 189 32.70 -6.90 1.20
C ILE A 189 33.03 -8.17 1.99
N PHE A 190 32.07 -8.68 2.76
CA PHE A 190 32.24 -9.89 3.55
C PHE A 190 32.50 -11.12 2.68
N GLY A 191 31.79 -11.26 1.56
CA GLY A 191 32.02 -12.32 0.58
C GLY A 191 33.43 -12.29 0.01
N THR A 192 33.94 -11.10 -0.35
CA THR A 192 35.31 -10.96 -0.84
C THR A 192 36.34 -11.34 0.23
N PHE A 193 36.14 -10.89 1.47
CA PHE A 193 37.05 -11.20 2.57
C PHE A 193 37.14 -12.71 2.84
N LEU A 194 35.99 -13.40 2.90
CA LEU A 194 35.95 -14.84 3.15
C LEU A 194 36.51 -15.66 1.99
N GLY A 195 36.24 -15.26 0.75
CA GLY A 195 36.79 -15.95 -0.40
C GLY A 195 38.32 -15.82 -0.50
N ILE A 196 38.89 -14.67 -0.13
CA ILE A 196 40.35 -14.52 0.02
C ILE A 196 40.87 -15.37 1.18
N MET A 197 40.21 -15.36 2.35
CA MET A 197 40.59 -16.20 3.49
C MET A 197 40.62 -17.69 3.16
N GLN A 198 39.71 -18.16 2.31
CA GLN A 198 39.70 -19.56 1.88
C GLN A 198 40.81 -19.87 0.87
N ALA A 199 41.26 -18.89 0.09
CA ALA A 199 42.32 -19.07 -0.90
C ALA A 199 43.74 -19.00 -0.30
N LEU A 200 43.92 -18.31 0.84
CA LEU A 200 45.24 -18.15 1.49
C LEU A 200 45.90 -19.46 1.96
N PRO A 201 45.19 -20.43 2.56
CA PRO A 201 45.77 -21.72 2.95
C PRO A 201 46.36 -22.49 1.76
N ASP A 202 45.73 -22.43 0.58
CA ASP A 202 46.23 -23.10 -0.62
C ASP A 202 47.59 -22.55 -1.05
N LEU A 203 47.78 -21.23 -0.92
CA LEU A 203 49.06 -20.58 -1.21
C LEU A 203 50.18 -21.00 -0.24
N SER A 204 49.83 -21.28 1.01
CA SER A 204 50.82 -21.72 2.03
C SER A 204 51.39 -23.12 1.75
N SER A 205 50.73 -23.91 0.89
CA SER A 205 51.16 -25.26 0.49
C SER A 205 52.12 -25.28 -0.70
N MET A 206 52.49 -24.11 -1.23
CA MET A 206 53.35 -23.96 -2.41
C MET A 206 54.80 -24.36 -2.12
N ASN A 207 55.35 -25.29 -2.90
CA ASN A 207 56.77 -25.64 -2.85
C ASN A 207 57.54 -24.83 -3.91
N PRO A 208 58.51 -23.98 -3.54
CA PRO A 208 59.29 -23.19 -4.49
C PRO A 208 60.18 -24.04 -5.41
N ASP A 209 60.47 -25.29 -5.04
CA ASP A 209 61.32 -26.19 -5.84
C ASP A 209 60.57 -26.81 -7.04
N ASP A 210 59.23 -26.80 -7.03
CA ASP A 210 58.39 -27.28 -8.13
C ASP A 210 57.71 -26.09 -8.84
N VAL A 211 58.39 -25.55 -9.83
CA VAL A 211 57.94 -24.38 -10.63
C VAL A 211 56.58 -24.63 -11.30
N GLU A 212 56.29 -25.87 -11.72
CA GLU A 212 55.05 -26.18 -12.42
C GLU A 212 53.86 -26.32 -11.45
N GLY A 213 54.06 -26.97 -10.29
CA GLY A 213 53.08 -27.02 -9.22
C GLY A 213 52.76 -25.65 -8.63
N ALA A 214 53.80 -24.85 -8.40
CA ALA A 214 53.74 -23.45 -7.99
C ALA A 214 52.83 -22.60 -8.90
N LYS A 215 52.98 -22.74 -10.23
CA LYS A 215 52.15 -22.02 -11.20
C LYS A 215 50.67 -22.41 -11.09
N LYS A 216 50.37 -23.71 -10.97
CA LYS A 216 48.99 -24.20 -10.84
C LYS A 216 48.30 -23.68 -9.58
N ILE A 217 49.01 -23.66 -8.45
CA ILE A 217 48.50 -23.10 -7.18
C ILE A 217 48.24 -21.60 -7.33
N MET A 218 49.15 -20.87 -7.96
CA MET A 218 48.99 -19.43 -8.19
C MET A 218 47.79 -19.12 -9.10
N ASP A 219 47.63 -19.84 -10.21
CA ASP A 219 46.50 -19.65 -11.12
C ASP A 219 45.16 -19.94 -10.42
N ALA A 220 45.10 -20.98 -9.60
CA ALA A 220 43.92 -21.31 -8.80
C ALA A 220 43.61 -20.23 -7.74
N PHE A 221 44.64 -19.71 -7.07
CA PHE A 221 44.52 -18.61 -6.11
C PHE A 221 43.97 -17.35 -6.79
N LEU A 222 44.56 -16.94 -7.91
CA LEU A 222 44.11 -15.76 -8.67
C LEU A 222 42.67 -15.91 -9.15
N PHE A 223 42.26 -17.10 -9.59
CA PHE A 223 40.88 -17.38 -9.97
C PHE A 223 39.91 -17.22 -8.77
N LYS A 224 40.25 -17.81 -7.61
CA LYS A 224 39.43 -17.69 -6.39
C LYS A 224 39.32 -16.24 -5.93
N VAL A 225 40.41 -15.48 -5.94
CA VAL A 225 40.41 -14.06 -5.56
C VAL A 225 39.61 -13.23 -6.56
N SER A 226 39.74 -13.49 -7.86
CA SER A 226 38.95 -12.82 -8.90
C SER A 226 37.44 -13.07 -8.73
N PHE A 227 37.05 -14.33 -8.50
CA PHE A 227 35.67 -14.67 -8.20
C PHE A 227 35.18 -13.98 -6.92
N SER A 228 36.00 -13.95 -5.88
CA SER A 228 35.70 -13.27 -4.62
C SER A 228 35.56 -11.75 -4.79
N MET A 229 36.32 -11.13 -5.69
CA MET A 229 36.15 -9.70 -6.00
C MET A 229 34.83 -9.43 -6.73
N SER A 230 34.37 -10.36 -7.57
CA SER A 230 33.09 -10.21 -8.28
C SER A 230 31.89 -10.12 -7.32
N THR A 231 31.94 -10.76 -6.15
CA THR A 231 30.86 -10.68 -5.16
C THR A 231 30.69 -9.27 -4.60
N SER A 232 31.78 -8.54 -4.38
CA SER A 232 31.74 -7.14 -3.93
C SER A 232 31.20 -6.22 -5.01
N ILE A 233 31.63 -6.40 -6.26
CA ILE A 233 31.10 -5.63 -7.40
C ILE A 233 29.58 -5.83 -7.50
N ILE A 234 29.11 -7.07 -7.43
CA ILE A 234 27.67 -7.38 -7.46
C ILE A 234 26.95 -6.75 -6.27
N GLY A 235 27.48 -6.86 -5.05
CA GLY A 235 26.90 -6.24 -3.86
C GLY A 235 26.74 -4.73 -4.01
N ILE A 236 27.76 -4.04 -4.54
CA ILE A 236 27.72 -2.60 -4.81
C ILE A 236 26.68 -2.28 -5.91
N THR A 237 26.66 -3.03 -7.01
CA THR A 237 25.69 -2.83 -8.10
C THR A 237 24.25 -3.01 -7.63
N LEU A 238 23.97 -4.07 -6.85
CA LEU A 238 22.65 -4.31 -6.28
C LEU A 238 22.26 -3.22 -5.26
N SER A 239 23.22 -2.73 -4.48
CA SER A 239 23.00 -1.61 -3.55
C SER A 239 22.59 -0.32 -4.28
N ILE A 240 23.30 0.04 -5.36
CA ILE A 240 22.96 1.20 -6.19
C ILE A 240 21.58 0.99 -6.83
N GLY A 241 21.33 -0.19 -7.42
CA GLY A 241 20.05 -0.52 -8.02
C GLY A 241 18.89 -0.41 -7.03
N MET A 242 19.07 -0.94 -5.81
CA MET A 242 18.05 -0.89 -4.76
C MET A 242 17.81 0.54 -4.28
N SER A 243 18.87 1.36 -4.19
CA SER A 243 18.75 2.78 -3.83
C SER A 243 17.97 3.57 -4.86
N LEU A 244 18.19 3.30 -6.15
CA LEU A 244 17.40 3.88 -7.25
C LEU A 244 15.93 3.47 -7.15
N VAL A 245 15.65 2.19 -6.92
CA VAL A 245 14.29 1.68 -6.75
C VAL A 245 13.59 2.31 -5.53
N ASN A 246 14.27 2.42 -4.40
CA ASN A 246 13.72 3.05 -3.19
C ASN A 246 13.39 4.53 -3.41
N THR A 247 14.23 5.24 -4.17
CA THR A 247 14.07 6.66 -4.50
C THR A 247 12.94 6.87 -5.51
N ALA A 248 12.92 6.09 -6.60
CA ALA A 248 11.91 6.20 -7.65
C ALA A 248 10.51 5.81 -7.14
N LEU A 249 10.42 4.77 -6.30
CA LEU A 249 9.18 4.27 -5.72
C LEU A 249 9.06 4.68 -4.25
N SER A 250 9.15 5.98 -3.96
CA SER A 250 9.01 6.50 -2.59
C SER A 250 7.55 6.40 -2.11
N ALA A 251 7.29 5.36 -1.32
CA ALA A 251 5.99 5.10 -0.69
C ALA A 251 5.55 6.27 0.22
N GLU A 252 6.46 6.78 1.04
CA GLU A 252 6.19 7.85 2.01
C GLU A 252 5.72 9.14 1.35
N ARG A 253 6.39 9.58 0.26
CA ARG A 253 5.97 10.77 -0.49
C ARG A 253 4.56 10.62 -1.06
N LEU A 254 4.24 9.43 -1.57
CA LEU A 254 2.92 9.15 -2.13
C LEU A 254 1.84 9.12 -1.04
N PHE A 255 2.16 8.57 0.13
CA PHE A 255 1.28 8.56 1.29
C PHE A 255 0.98 9.98 1.79
N LEU A 256 2.00 10.80 2.02
CA LEU A 256 1.83 12.19 2.49
C LEU A 256 0.97 13.00 1.52
N ARG A 257 1.26 12.93 0.22
CA ARG A 257 0.45 13.58 -0.81
C ARG A 257 -1.01 13.12 -0.80
N THR A 258 -1.25 11.83 -0.57
CA THR A 258 -2.61 11.28 -0.51
C THR A 258 -3.38 11.82 0.70
N VAL A 259 -2.71 11.90 1.85
CA VAL A 259 -3.28 12.46 3.08
C VAL A 259 -3.58 13.95 2.92
N GLU A 260 -2.64 14.74 2.41
CA GLU A 260 -2.82 16.18 2.17
C GLU A 260 -3.95 16.46 1.17
N ASN A 261 -4.02 15.68 0.08
CA ASN A 261 -5.13 15.81 -0.88
C ASN A 261 -6.48 15.50 -0.22
N PHE A 262 -6.54 14.48 0.63
CA PHE A 262 -7.77 14.12 1.33
C PHE A 262 -8.17 15.17 2.37
N GLU A 263 -7.20 15.71 3.10
CA GLU A 263 -7.39 16.85 3.99
C GLU A 263 -7.94 18.07 3.25
N ASN A 264 -7.33 18.44 2.12
CA ASN A 264 -7.79 19.55 1.29
C ASN A 264 -9.23 19.35 0.81
N CYS A 265 -9.59 18.11 0.44
CA CYS A 265 -10.96 17.74 0.11
C CYS A 265 -11.93 18.00 1.28
N LEU A 266 -11.57 17.57 2.49
CA LEU A 266 -12.39 17.83 3.69
C LEU A 266 -12.50 19.32 3.99
N HIS A 267 -11.41 20.08 3.86
CA HIS A 267 -11.42 21.53 4.02
C HIS A 267 -12.35 22.22 3.03
N ARG A 268 -12.34 21.83 1.74
CA ARG A 268 -13.25 22.39 0.73
C ARG A 268 -14.72 22.18 1.11
N VAL A 269 -15.07 20.95 1.54
CA VAL A 269 -16.44 20.63 1.97
C VAL A 269 -16.81 21.37 3.25
N TRP A 270 -15.88 21.48 4.20
CA TRP A 270 -16.09 22.20 5.47
C TRP A 270 -16.37 23.69 5.24
N ASN A 271 -15.56 24.35 4.41
CA ASN A 271 -15.69 25.77 4.13
C ASN A 271 -17.01 26.10 3.42
N ARG A 272 -17.56 25.16 2.63
CA ARG A 272 -18.85 25.33 1.97
C ARG A 272 -20.04 25.03 2.88
N SER A 273 -19.87 24.20 3.90
CA SER A 273 -20.96 23.81 4.80
C SER A 273 -21.31 24.94 5.76
N THR A 274 -22.55 24.99 6.27
CA THR A 274 -23.01 26.00 7.25
C THR A 274 -23.05 25.44 8.68
N ASN A 275 -23.39 24.16 8.84
CA ASN A 275 -23.39 23.47 10.13
C ASN A 275 -22.73 22.08 10.03
N ASN A 276 -22.51 21.42 11.18
CA ASN A 276 -22.09 20.03 11.24
C ASN A 276 -23.11 19.17 12.00
N GLU A 277 -24.39 19.55 11.92
CA GLU A 277 -25.44 18.84 12.64
C GLU A 277 -25.77 17.53 11.93
N ASN A 278 -25.87 16.47 12.73
CA ASN A 278 -26.41 15.19 12.30
C ASN A 278 -27.93 15.28 12.45
N THR A 279 -28.67 15.61 11.38
CA THR A 279 -30.13 15.55 11.42
C THR A 279 -30.54 14.09 11.63
N ASN A 280 -30.95 13.77 12.86
CA ASN A 280 -31.16 12.42 13.40
C ASN A 280 -32.23 11.57 12.69
N GLY A 281 -32.86 12.05 11.61
CA GLY A 281 -34.00 11.38 10.97
C GLY A 281 -33.72 10.62 9.67
N ALA A 282 -32.63 10.89 8.95
CA ALA A 282 -32.55 10.44 7.55
C ALA A 282 -31.72 9.17 7.30
N LEU A 283 -30.72 8.83 8.13
CA LEU A 283 -29.90 7.63 7.95
C LEU A 283 -29.17 7.23 9.24
N HIS A 284 -29.74 6.30 10.01
CA HIS A 284 -29.09 5.68 11.16
C HIS A 284 -27.85 4.89 10.71
N PHE A 285 -26.65 5.38 11.05
CA PHE A 285 -25.41 4.65 10.81
C PHE A 285 -25.13 3.76 12.02
N ASP A 286 -25.32 2.45 11.87
CA ASP A 286 -25.01 1.49 12.93
C ASP A 286 -23.48 1.26 12.99
N GLU A 287 -22.85 1.77 14.05
CA GLU A 287 -21.40 1.68 14.26
C GLU A 287 -20.90 0.26 14.46
N HIS A 288 -21.75 -0.66 14.92
CA HIS A 288 -21.40 -2.05 15.19
C HIS A 288 -21.56 -2.95 13.96
N LYS A 289 -22.28 -2.49 12.94
CA LYS A 289 -22.47 -3.23 11.69
C LYS A 289 -21.18 -3.27 10.88
N ASN A 290 -20.94 -4.39 10.21
CA ASN A 290 -19.77 -4.57 9.37
C ASN A 290 -19.84 -3.53 8.23
N PRO A 291 -18.79 -2.73 7.98
CA PRO A 291 -18.83 -1.69 6.94
C PRO A 291 -19.24 -2.22 5.57
N LEU A 292 -18.89 -3.47 5.23
CA LEU A 292 -19.35 -4.13 4.01
C LEU A 292 -20.87 -4.38 4.00
N GLU A 293 -21.47 -4.77 5.12
CA GLU A 293 -22.91 -5.03 5.23
C GLU A 293 -23.72 -3.74 5.31
N ALA A 294 -23.24 -2.74 6.06
CA ALA A 294 -23.89 -1.43 6.13
C ALA A 294 -23.93 -0.76 4.75
N LEU A 295 -22.85 -0.90 3.97
CA LEU A 295 -22.79 -0.43 2.59
C LEU A 295 -23.67 -1.29 1.67
N ALA A 296 -23.60 -2.62 1.75
CA ALA A 296 -24.47 -3.48 0.93
C ALA A 296 -25.98 -3.21 1.17
N GLU A 297 -26.37 -2.94 2.41
CA GLU A 297 -27.75 -2.61 2.78
C GLU A 297 -28.18 -1.23 2.27
N GLU A 298 -27.30 -0.22 2.33
CA GLU A 298 -27.58 1.11 1.78
C GLU A 298 -27.65 1.07 0.24
N ALA A 299 -26.84 0.23 -0.42
CA ALA A 299 -26.93 -0.05 -1.85
C ALA A 299 -28.27 -0.69 -2.23
N LEU A 300 -28.66 -1.74 -1.50
CA LEU A 300 -29.95 -2.42 -1.65
C LEU A 300 -31.11 -1.46 -1.44
N ASN A 301 -31.06 -0.62 -0.40
CA ASN A 301 -32.08 0.38 -0.15
C ASN A 301 -32.17 1.41 -1.28
N LYS A 302 -31.04 1.80 -1.88
CA LYS A 302 -31.01 2.74 -3.01
C LYS A 302 -31.57 2.11 -4.30
N GLU A 303 -31.29 0.83 -4.56
CA GLU A 303 -31.93 0.08 -5.65
C GLU A 303 -33.43 -0.10 -5.41
N TYR A 304 -33.83 -0.47 -4.20
CA TYR A 304 -35.22 -0.61 -3.80
C TYR A 304 -35.99 0.70 -4.01
N LEU A 305 -35.42 1.83 -3.61
CA LEU A 305 -36.01 3.16 -3.85
C LEU A 305 -36.11 3.49 -5.33
N LYS A 306 -35.11 3.13 -6.16
CA LYS A 306 -35.18 3.30 -7.62
C LYS A 306 -36.28 2.42 -8.24
N MET A 307 -36.43 1.17 -7.82
CA MET A 307 -37.49 0.27 -8.29
C MET A 307 -38.87 0.81 -7.90
N ARG A 308 -39.03 1.23 -6.64
CA ARG A 308 -40.25 1.86 -6.16
C ARG A 308 -40.60 3.11 -6.97
N LYS A 309 -39.63 3.99 -7.23
CA LYS A 309 -39.85 5.21 -8.04
C LYS A 309 -40.28 4.87 -9.46
N LYS A 310 -39.70 3.82 -10.06
CA LYS A 310 -40.10 3.32 -11.39
C LYS A 310 -41.55 2.83 -11.40
N MET A 311 -41.97 2.07 -10.39
CA MET A 311 -43.36 1.60 -10.25
C MET A 311 -44.35 2.79 -10.18
N TYR A 312 -44.07 3.80 -9.35
CA TYR A 312 -44.93 4.99 -9.26
C TYR A 312 -44.97 5.84 -10.54
N THR A 313 -43.88 5.88 -11.33
CA THR A 313 -43.87 6.59 -12.62
C THR A 313 -44.52 5.83 -13.76
N ASP A 314 -44.73 4.53 -13.62
CA ASP A 314 -45.44 3.71 -14.62
C ASP A 314 -46.96 3.84 -14.44
N ASP A 315 -47.44 3.89 -13.19
CA ASP A 315 -48.86 4.10 -12.86
C ASP A 315 -49.40 5.47 -13.33
N THR A 316 -48.56 6.51 -13.41
CA THR A 316 -48.99 7.85 -13.88
C THR A 316 -49.03 7.99 -15.40
N LYS A 317 -48.52 7.03 -16.16
CA LYS A 317 -48.64 7.02 -17.64
C LYS A 317 -49.92 6.34 -18.13
N GLY A 318 -50.79 5.86 -17.22
CA GLY A 318 -52.02 5.14 -17.53
C GLY A 318 -53.33 5.92 -17.44
N GLN A 319 -53.34 7.19 -17.02
CA GLN A 319 -54.58 7.98 -16.96
C GLN A 319 -54.46 9.31 -17.73
N PRO A 320 -55.17 9.47 -18.86
CA PRO A 320 -55.35 10.79 -19.46
C PRO A 320 -56.23 11.63 -18.53
N VAL A 321 -55.70 12.79 -18.10
CA VAL A 321 -56.50 13.86 -17.52
C VAL A 321 -57.49 14.31 -18.59
N ARG A 322 -58.75 13.91 -18.46
CA ARG A 322 -59.84 14.54 -19.20
C ARG A 322 -60.07 15.91 -18.59
N ASP A 323 -59.52 16.92 -19.25
CA ASP A 323 -60.02 18.28 -19.18
C ASP A 323 -61.44 18.29 -19.79
N GLU A 324 -62.45 18.18 -18.94
CA GLU A 324 -63.82 18.57 -19.31
C GLU A 324 -64.19 19.84 -18.55
N ILE A 325 -63.86 20.98 -19.15
CA ILE A 325 -64.70 22.19 -19.09
C ILE A 325 -65.01 22.53 -20.54
N PRO A 326 -66.29 22.54 -20.98
CA PRO A 326 -66.92 23.85 -21.12
C PRO A 326 -68.45 23.96 -20.94
N LYS A 327 -68.81 25.06 -20.26
CA LYS A 327 -69.84 26.08 -20.58
C LYS A 327 -71.35 25.79 -20.50
N ALA A 328 -71.96 26.61 -19.63
CA ALA A 328 -73.13 27.49 -19.81
C ALA A 328 -74.47 26.91 -20.33
N SER A 329 -75.47 26.98 -19.44
CA SER A 329 -76.78 27.62 -19.68
C SER A 329 -77.31 28.16 -18.37
#